data_AF-A0A917H7D8-F1
#
_entry.id   AF-A0A917H7D8-F1
#
_cell.length_a   1.000
_cell.length_b   1.000
_cell.length_c   1.000
_cell.angle_alpha   90.00
_cell.angle_beta   90.00
_cell.angle_gamma   90.00
#
_symmetry.space_group_name_H-M   'P 1'
#
loop_
_entity.id
_entity.type
_entity.pdbx_description
1 polymer ?
#
loop_
_entity_poly.entity_id
_entity_poly.type
_entity_poly.pdbx_seq_one_letter_code
_entity_poly.pdbx_strand_id
1 'polypeptide(L)'
;MGFGGSAMKNIERSNAAVVGLVLIAAVVLVALFRFLVVGGLVVLGLALIGALVWVNIDASRSQACTVPGPTLDDAAGGHQPDDGRQTGQRAVERAREIGASNMRTAWISWYLKSLPDQESIRDPRLLTGTLAVVPQADWDVDRLRQHGRALWTLRASARVHGLLGHVDARLDRVVAMLSDRTDDEFDTSLGQVNDQYLYHPDRQVRTAYLEGGSLGVEAIMDAVTAARTQAREDAATKAAADSLARQRNAALRALRETYRPTEGRDAHAAWDEQAKRLDQ
;
A
#
# COMPACT_ATOMS: atom_id res chain seq x y z
N MET A 1 -92.60 41.48 1.70
CA MET A 1 -91.70 40.32 1.49
C MET A 1 -90.36 40.84 0.96
N GLY A 2 -89.23 40.44 1.56
CA GLY A 2 -87.92 40.53 0.90
C GLY A 2 -86.94 41.63 1.37
N PHE A 3 -86.73 41.82 2.67
CA PHE A 3 -85.49 42.47 3.17
C PHE A 3 -84.72 41.43 4.00
N GLY A 4 -83.65 40.88 3.42
CA GLY A 4 -82.79 39.91 4.08
C GLY A 4 -81.95 39.13 3.08
N GLY A 5 -80.83 39.70 2.62
CA GLY A 5 -79.95 38.99 1.68
C GLY A 5 -78.58 39.61 1.43
N SER A 6 -78.38 40.91 1.68
CA SER A 6 -77.09 41.56 1.38
C SER A 6 -76.05 41.54 2.51
N ALA A 7 -76.45 41.39 3.77
CA ALA A 7 -75.50 41.41 4.88
C ALA A 7 -74.69 40.11 5.03
N MET A 8 -75.24 38.97 4.61
CA MET A 8 -74.64 37.64 4.84
C MET A 8 -73.52 37.29 3.84
N LYS A 9 -73.57 37.82 2.60
CA LYS A 9 -72.53 37.57 1.56
C LYS A 9 -71.21 38.31 1.82
N ASN A 10 -71.23 39.41 2.59
CA ASN A 10 -70.01 40.18 2.87
C ASN A 10 -69.16 39.55 3.99
N ILE A 11 -69.77 38.79 4.90
CA ILE A 11 -69.04 38.09 5.99
C ILE A 11 -68.30 36.86 5.43
N GLU A 12 -68.90 36.10 4.51
CA GLU A 12 -68.24 34.95 3.87
C GLU A 12 -67.04 35.35 2.99
N ARG A 13 -67.12 36.47 2.26
CA ARG A 13 -65.99 36.97 1.47
C ARG A 13 -64.84 37.48 2.33
N SER A 14 -65.14 38.07 3.49
CA SER A 14 -64.12 38.55 4.43
C SER A 14 -63.34 37.37 5.04
N ASN A 15 -64.03 36.30 5.44
CA ASN A 15 -63.38 35.11 5.99
C ASN A 15 -62.54 34.37 4.95
N ALA A 16 -62.99 34.27 3.70
CA ALA A 16 -62.20 33.65 2.63
C ALA A 16 -60.89 34.42 2.33
N ALA A 17 -60.93 35.75 2.36
CA ALA A 17 -59.74 36.59 2.16
C ALA A 17 -58.75 36.47 3.33
N VAL A 18 -59.23 36.42 4.57
CA VAL A 18 -58.39 36.23 5.77
C VAL A 18 -57.72 34.85 5.76
N VAL A 19 -58.47 33.79 5.42
CA VAL A 19 -57.92 32.43 5.31
C VAL A 19 -56.86 32.34 4.22
N GLY A 20 -57.09 32.97 3.07
CA GLY A 20 -56.08 33.03 1.99
C GLY A 20 -54.79 33.74 2.41
N LEU A 21 -54.89 34.84 3.15
CA LEU A 21 -53.73 35.60 3.60
C LEU A 21 -52.92 34.85 4.68
N VAL A 22 -53.61 34.12 5.57
CA VAL A 22 -52.95 33.26 6.57
C VAL A 22 -52.22 32.09 5.90
N LEU A 23 -52.80 31.46 4.87
CA LEU A 23 -52.14 30.39 4.12
C LEU A 23 -50.88 30.88 3.40
N ILE A 24 -50.92 32.05 2.77
CA ILE A 24 -49.75 32.64 2.11
C ILE A 24 -48.66 32.96 3.15
N ALA A 25 -49.03 33.56 4.28
CA ALA A 25 -48.09 33.85 5.36
C ALA A 25 -47.44 32.56 5.91
N ALA A 26 -48.21 31.49 6.09
CA ALA A 26 -47.70 30.20 6.55
C ALA A 26 -46.73 29.57 5.54
N VAL A 27 -47.04 29.62 4.24
CA VAL A 27 -46.14 29.10 3.18
C VAL A 27 -44.83 29.88 3.13
N VAL A 28 -44.90 31.22 3.20
CA VAL A 28 -43.71 32.09 3.23
C VAL A 28 -42.86 31.81 4.47
N LEU A 29 -43.49 31.64 5.63
CA LEU A 29 -42.79 31.36 6.88
C LEU A 29 -42.10 29.98 6.86
N VAL A 30 -42.75 28.95 6.31
CA VAL A 30 -42.14 27.62 6.13
C VAL A 30 -40.98 27.66 5.13
N ALA A 31 -41.12 28.42 4.03
CA ALA A 31 -40.05 28.59 3.05
C ALA A 31 -38.84 29.32 3.63
N LEU A 32 -39.06 30.41 4.38
CA LEU A 32 -38.00 31.14 5.09
C LEU A 32 -37.34 30.26 6.15
N PHE A 33 -38.12 29.50 6.92
CA PHE A 33 -37.58 28.58 7.92
C PHE A 33 -36.69 27.50 7.28
N ARG A 34 -37.11 26.91 6.16
CA ARG A 34 -36.27 25.97 5.42
C ARG A 34 -35.00 26.61 4.88
N PHE A 35 -35.08 27.82 4.34
CA PHE A 35 -33.91 28.56 3.87
C PHE A 35 -32.92 28.84 5.00
N LEU A 36 -33.42 29.18 6.20
CA LEU A 36 -32.61 29.48 7.37
C LEU A 36 -31.96 28.22 7.98
N VAL A 37 -32.68 27.08 7.99
CA VAL A 37 -32.13 25.79 8.44
C VAL A 37 -31.10 25.24 7.46
N VAL A 38 -31.39 25.25 6.16
CA VAL A 38 -30.46 24.75 5.12
C VAL A 38 -29.25 25.67 5.00
N GLY A 39 -29.46 27.00 4.95
CA GLY A 39 -28.39 27.98 4.93
C GLY A 39 -27.53 27.92 6.19
N GLY A 40 -28.16 27.78 7.37
CA GLY A 40 -27.46 27.61 8.65
C GLY A 40 -26.60 26.35 8.68
N LEU A 41 -27.10 25.22 8.18
CA LEU A 41 -26.32 23.98 8.09
C LEU A 41 -25.13 24.09 7.13
N VAL A 42 -25.28 24.80 6.01
CA VAL A 42 -24.18 25.04 5.06
C VAL A 42 -23.10 25.91 5.70
N VAL A 43 -23.48 26.99 6.40
CA VAL A 43 -22.53 27.86 7.10
C VAL A 43 -21.84 27.11 8.24
N LEU A 44 -22.58 26.29 9.00
CA LEU A 44 -22.01 25.47 10.07
C LEU A 44 -21.04 24.41 9.52
N GLY A 45 -21.38 23.77 8.40
CA GLY A 45 -20.52 22.82 7.70
C GLY A 45 -19.22 23.46 7.20
N LEU A 46 -19.30 24.64 6.59
CA LEU A 46 -18.13 25.41 6.16
C LEU A 46 -17.27 25.86 7.34
N ALA A 47 -17.88 26.28 8.45
CA ALA A 47 -17.15 26.64 9.67
C ALA A 47 -16.43 25.43 10.30
N LEU A 48 -17.07 24.26 10.30
CA LEU A 48 -16.46 23.00 10.77
C LEU A 48 -15.29 22.55 9.90
N ILE A 49 -15.41 22.66 8.57
CA ILE A 49 -14.32 22.38 7.64
C ILE A 49 -13.17 23.37 7.87
N GLY A 50 -13.47 24.66 8.03
CA GLY A 50 -12.47 25.68 8.35
C GLY A 50 -11.75 25.40 9.68
N ALA A 51 -12.48 24.98 10.72
CA ALA A 51 -11.90 24.60 12.00
C ALA A 51 -11.02 23.35 11.90
N LEU A 52 -11.44 22.33 11.12
CA LEU A 52 -10.64 21.12 10.85
C LEU A 52 -9.35 21.43 10.08
N VAL A 53 -9.40 22.37 9.14
CA VAL A 53 -8.21 22.85 8.42
C VAL A 53 -7.29 23.62 9.36
N TRP A 54 -7.83 24.49 10.24
CA TRP A 54 -7.03 25.22 11.21
C TRP A 54 -6.34 24.28 12.21
N VAL A 55 -7.05 23.32 12.79
CA VAL A 55 -6.46 22.33 13.72
C VAL A 55 -5.36 21.50 13.04
N ASN A 56 -5.51 21.14 11.75
CA ASN A 56 -4.45 20.46 11.00
C ASN A 56 -3.21 21.35 10.77
N ILE A 57 -3.40 22.64 10.51
CA ILE A 57 -2.29 23.59 10.32
C ILE A 57 -1.56 23.83 11.65
N ASP A 58 -2.27 23.91 12.77
CA ASP A 58 -1.68 24.16 14.10
C ASP A 58 -0.97 22.91 14.67
N ALA A 59 -1.51 21.72 14.40
CA ALA A 59 -0.82 20.45 14.67
C ALA A 59 0.47 20.30 13.85
N SER A 60 0.49 20.84 12.62
CA SER A 60 1.67 20.87 11.75
C SER A 60 2.75 21.85 12.24
N ARG A 61 2.35 22.94 12.91
CA ARG A 61 3.30 23.89 13.54
C ARG A 61 3.89 23.37 14.84
N SER A 62 3.15 22.54 15.57
CA SER A 62 3.58 22.01 16.87
C SER A 62 4.63 20.89 16.77
N GLN A 63 4.86 20.31 15.59
CA GLN A 63 5.92 19.30 15.36
C GLN A 63 7.27 19.89 14.91
N ALA A 64 7.38 21.22 14.79
CA ALA A 64 8.61 21.90 14.44
C ALA A 64 9.31 22.51 15.68
N CYS A 65 9.50 21.73 16.75
CA CYS A 65 10.33 22.14 17.88
C CYS A 65 11.00 20.91 18.51
N THR A 66 12.18 20.54 17.99
CA THR A 66 13.31 20.00 18.77
C THR A 66 14.51 19.78 17.85
N VAL A 67 15.32 20.83 17.66
CA VAL A 67 16.77 20.69 17.43
C VAL A 67 17.43 21.82 18.24
N PRO A 68 18.31 21.52 19.19
CA PRO A 68 19.00 22.55 19.96
C PRO A 68 20.13 23.14 19.10
N GLY A 69 20.08 24.45 18.89
CA GLY A 69 21.22 25.20 18.35
C GLY A 69 22.19 25.59 19.46
N PRO A 70 23.50 25.72 19.15
CA PRO A 70 24.35 26.68 19.81
C PRO A 70 24.29 28.03 19.07
N THR A 71 24.09 29.08 19.87
CA THR A 71 24.05 30.50 19.53
C THR A 71 25.43 31.14 19.40
N LEU A 72 25.42 32.33 18.78
CA LEU A 72 26.42 33.42 18.73
C LEU A 72 27.55 33.21 17.69
N ASP A 73 27.91 34.17 16.83
CA ASP A 73 27.50 35.57 16.65
C ASP A 73 28.07 36.10 15.30
N ASP A 74 27.57 37.28 14.92
CA ASP A 74 28.14 38.28 14.00
C ASP A 74 27.69 38.37 12.53
N ALA A 75 26.66 39.24 12.37
CA ALA A 75 26.60 40.41 11.50
C ALA A 75 27.34 40.39 10.15
N ALA A 76 26.58 40.46 9.05
CA ALA A 76 26.41 41.71 8.27
C ALA A 76 25.71 41.43 6.93
N GLY A 77 24.69 42.26 6.63
CA GLY A 77 24.34 42.73 5.28
C GLY A 77 24.13 41.69 4.17
N GLY A 78 22.87 41.32 3.93
CA GLY A 78 22.47 40.67 2.68
C GLY A 78 20.97 40.48 2.58
N HIS A 79 20.30 41.41 1.89
CA HIS A 79 18.93 41.24 1.42
C HIS A 79 18.91 40.05 0.44
N GLN A 80 18.21 38.94 0.76
CA GLN A 80 18.11 37.78 -0.13
C GLN A 80 16.65 37.32 -0.26
N PRO A 81 16.05 37.33 -1.45
CA PRO A 81 14.73 36.77 -1.71
C PRO A 81 14.87 35.30 -2.12
N ASP A 82 15.10 34.38 -1.18
CA ASP A 82 15.33 32.94 -1.48
C ASP A 82 14.23 31.98 -1.00
N ASP A 83 13.31 32.43 -0.14
CA ASP A 83 12.27 31.54 0.43
C ASP A 83 11.24 31.04 -0.61
N GLY A 84 10.96 31.84 -1.65
CA GLY A 84 9.99 31.49 -2.70
C GLY A 84 10.51 30.44 -3.69
N ARG A 85 11.83 30.40 -3.93
CA ARG A 85 12.44 29.44 -4.87
C ARG A 85 12.58 28.07 -4.24
N GLN A 86 12.93 28.04 -2.94
CA GLN A 86 13.06 26.80 -2.18
C GLN A 86 11.71 26.11 -1.96
N THR A 87 10.64 26.87 -1.75
CA THR A 87 9.28 26.33 -1.62
C THR A 87 8.76 25.75 -2.94
N GLY A 88 9.03 26.41 -4.08
CA GLY A 88 8.72 25.88 -5.41
C GLY A 88 9.47 24.58 -5.73
N GLN A 89 10.78 24.52 -5.45
CA GLN A 89 11.58 23.31 -5.65
C GLN A 89 11.08 22.13 -4.81
N ARG A 90 10.77 22.35 -3.53
CA ARG A 90 10.19 21.31 -2.67
C ARG A 90 8.84 20.80 -3.18
N ALA A 91 8.02 21.67 -3.77
CA ALA A 91 6.75 21.27 -4.36
C ALA A 91 6.93 20.38 -5.60
N VAL A 92 7.90 20.72 -6.45
CA VAL A 92 8.28 19.93 -7.64
C VAL A 92 8.83 18.55 -7.24
N GLU A 93 9.75 18.49 -6.27
CA GLU A 93 10.30 17.24 -5.76
C GLU A 93 9.22 16.35 -5.15
N ARG A 94 8.36 16.92 -4.30
CA ARG A 94 7.23 16.18 -3.71
C ARG A 94 6.28 15.65 -4.77
N ALA A 95 5.98 16.44 -5.81
CA ALA A 95 5.13 15.99 -6.90
C ALA A 95 5.73 14.77 -7.61
N ARG A 96 7.04 14.77 -7.85
CA ARG A 96 7.76 13.64 -8.43
C ARG A 96 7.69 12.39 -7.54
N GLU A 97 7.95 12.54 -6.25
CA GLU A 97 7.85 11.43 -5.28
C GLU A 97 6.44 10.84 -5.22
N ILE A 98 5.41 11.69 -5.23
CA ILE A 98 4.01 11.26 -5.21
C ILE A 98 3.65 10.54 -6.52
N GLY A 99 4.13 11.03 -7.68
CA GLY A 99 3.94 10.36 -8.97
C GLY A 99 4.51 8.93 -8.97
N ALA A 100 5.76 8.78 -8.51
CA ALA A 100 6.41 7.48 -8.39
C ALA A 100 5.68 6.55 -7.41
N SER A 101 5.28 7.07 -6.25
CA SER A 101 4.57 6.31 -5.22
C SER A 101 3.17 5.86 -5.68
N ASN A 102 2.44 6.70 -6.42
CA ASN A 102 1.13 6.36 -6.97
C ASN A 102 1.25 5.24 -8.01
N MET A 103 2.23 5.36 -8.92
CA MET A 103 2.51 4.32 -9.93
C MET A 103 2.80 2.96 -9.28
N ARG A 104 3.72 2.95 -8.30
CA ARG A 104 4.06 1.73 -7.56
C ARG A 104 2.87 1.15 -6.80
N THR A 105 2.06 2.00 -6.15
CA THR A 105 0.88 1.54 -5.42
C THR A 105 -0.18 0.95 -6.36
N ALA A 106 -0.40 1.55 -7.53
CA ALA A 106 -1.30 1.04 -8.55
C ALA A 106 -0.84 -0.32 -9.11
N TRP A 107 0.47 -0.49 -9.33
CA TRP A 107 1.05 -1.76 -9.75
C TRP A 107 0.84 -2.87 -8.70
N ILE A 108 1.11 -2.56 -7.43
CA ILE A 108 0.88 -3.51 -6.33
C ILE A 108 -0.61 -3.86 -6.23
N SER A 109 -1.51 -2.88 -6.31
CA SER A 109 -2.95 -3.13 -6.21
C SER A 109 -3.47 -4.00 -7.37
N TRP A 110 -2.98 -3.77 -8.58
CA TRP A 110 -3.36 -4.50 -9.79
C TRP A 110 -3.14 -6.02 -9.65
N TYR A 111 -1.96 -6.42 -9.17
CA TYR A 111 -1.61 -7.84 -9.05
C TYR A 111 -2.12 -8.50 -7.76
N LEU A 112 -2.21 -7.74 -6.66
CA LEU A 112 -2.81 -8.24 -5.43
C LEU A 112 -4.34 -8.31 -5.50
N LYS A 113 -4.97 -7.68 -6.49
CA LYS A 113 -6.43 -7.59 -6.75
C LYS A 113 -7.25 -6.90 -5.64
N SER A 114 -6.74 -6.86 -4.41
CA SER A 114 -7.26 -6.10 -3.29
C SER A 114 -6.13 -5.73 -2.35
N LEU A 115 -6.17 -4.48 -1.87
CA LEU A 115 -5.27 -3.99 -0.84
C LEU A 115 -6.05 -3.89 0.47
N PRO A 116 -5.71 -4.70 1.49
CA PRO A 116 -6.30 -4.55 2.81
C PRO A 116 -5.87 -3.24 3.45
N ASP A 117 -6.62 -2.80 4.46
CA ASP A 117 -6.24 -1.65 5.27
C ASP A 117 -4.90 -1.89 5.96
N GLN A 118 -4.10 -0.83 6.08
CA GLN A 118 -2.81 -0.91 6.75
C GLN A 118 -3.02 -0.85 8.26
N GLU A 119 -2.63 -1.90 8.95
CA GLU A 119 -2.80 -2.01 10.39
C GLU A 119 -1.63 -1.31 11.12
N SER A 120 -1.96 -0.55 12.15
CA SER A 120 -0.94 0.08 13.03
C SER A 120 -0.41 -0.87 14.11
N ILE A 121 -0.40 -2.18 13.84
CA ILE A 121 0.06 -3.18 14.80
C ILE A 121 1.53 -2.92 15.12
N ARG A 122 1.83 -2.63 16.39
CA ARG A 122 3.17 -2.30 16.88
C ARG A 122 4.01 -3.52 17.29
N ASP A 123 3.57 -4.73 16.96
CA ASP A 123 4.36 -5.93 17.28
C ASP A 123 5.46 -6.14 16.24
N PRO A 124 6.73 -5.85 16.56
CA PRO A 124 7.83 -6.03 15.63
C PRO A 124 8.05 -7.51 15.28
N ARG A 125 7.61 -8.45 16.12
CA ARG A 125 7.79 -9.90 15.87
C ARG A 125 6.97 -10.37 14.68
N LEU A 126 5.77 -9.84 14.51
CA LEU A 126 4.94 -10.12 13.33
C LEU A 126 5.60 -9.60 12.06
N LEU A 127 6.18 -8.39 12.12
CA LEU A 127 6.91 -7.80 11.01
C LEU A 127 8.16 -8.64 10.64
N THR A 128 8.98 -8.98 11.62
CA THR A 128 10.17 -9.83 11.39
C THR A 128 9.78 -11.23 10.92
N GLY A 129 8.73 -11.82 11.51
CA GLY A 129 8.22 -13.13 11.12
C GLY A 129 7.75 -13.17 9.67
N THR A 130 6.97 -12.17 9.25
CA THR A 130 6.52 -12.05 7.85
C THR A 130 7.68 -11.82 6.89
N LEU A 131 8.65 -10.96 7.23
CA LEU A 131 9.82 -10.71 6.39
C LEU A 131 10.76 -11.91 6.28
N ALA A 132 10.84 -12.75 7.32
CA ALA A 132 11.65 -13.96 7.33
C ALA A 132 11.16 -15.00 6.30
N VAL A 133 9.89 -14.97 5.91
CA VAL A 133 9.35 -15.87 4.88
C VAL A 133 9.77 -15.38 3.49
N VAL A 134 10.70 -16.10 2.85
CA VAL A 134 11.19 -15.79 1.50
C VAL A 134 10.26 -16.40 0.43
N PRO A 135 9.65 -15.59 -0.46
CA PRO A 135 8.84 -16.07 -1.57
C PRO A 135 9.65 -16.99 -2.49
N GLN A 136 9.10 -18.16 -2.79
CA GLN A 136 9.77 -19.18 -3.61
C GLN A 136 9.20 -19.20 -5.02
N ALA A 137 10.05 -19.55 -5.98
CA ALA A 137 9.68 -19.62 -7.39
C ALA A 137 8.63 -20.71 -7.71
N ASP A 138 8.30 -21.61 -6.78
CA ASP A 138 7.29 -22.66 -6.92
C ASP A 138 5.94 -22.31 -6.25
N TRP A 139 5.84 -21.23 -5.47
CA TRP A 139 4.59 -20.83 -4.81
C TRP A 139 3.51 -20.45 -5.80
N ASP A 140 2.31 -21.02 -5.68
CA ASP A 140 1.16 -20.62 -6.51
C ASP A 140 0.78 -19.14 -6.36
N VAL A 141 -0.07 -18.69 -7.30
CA VAL A 141 -0.51 -17.29 -7.40
C VAL A 141 -1.26 -16.85 -6.14
N ASP A 142 -2.08 -17.72 -5.54
CA ASP A 142 -2.89 -17.35 -4.38
C ASP A 142 -2.05 -17.20 -3.13
N ARG A 143 -1.04 -18.06 -2.94
CA ARG A 143 -0.06 -17.95 -1.86
C ARG A 143 0.78 -16.69 -1.98
N LEU A 144 1.21 -16.33 -3.19
CA LEU A 144 1.91 -15.07 -3.45
C LEU A 144 1.02 -13.87 -3.12
N ARG A 145 -0.25 -13.86 -3.55
CA ARG A 145 -1.20 -12.79 -3.22
C ARG A 145 -1.44 -12.69 -1.71
N GLN A 146 -1.64 -13.81 -1.03
CA GLN A 146 -1.86 -13.82 0.43
C GLN A 146 -0.66 -13.23 1.16
N HIS A 147 0.56 -13.62 0.78
CA HIS A 147 1.77 -13.09 1.38
C HIS A 147 1.97 -11.60 1.06
N GLY A 148 1.74 -11.18 -0.18
CA GLY A 148 1.79 -9.77 -0.58
C GLY A 148 0.80 -8.90 0.21
N ARG A 149 -0.44 -9.38 0.41
CA ARG A 149 -1.43 -8.69 1.24
C ARG A 149 -0.99 -8.60 2.70
N ALA A 150 -0.39 -9.66 3.27
CA ALA A 150 0.13 -9.64 4.63
C ALA A 150 1.32 -8.67 4.80
N LEU A 151 2.16 -8.50 3.78
CA LEU A 151 3.21 -7.47 3.78
C LEU A 151 2.61 -6.07 3.69
N TRP A 152 1.57 -5.90 2.86
CA TRP A 152 0.88 -4.62 2.70
C TRP A 152 0.24 -4.13 4.00
N THR A 153 -0.47 -5.00 4.73
CA THR A 153 -1.08 -4.62 6.02
C THR A 153 -0.04 -4.10 7.02
N LEU A 154 1.16 -4.67 7.02
CA LEU A 154 2.24 -4.33 7.95
C LEU A 154 3.07 -3.11 7.52
N ARG A 155 2.78 -2.50 6.36
CA ARG A 155 3.58 -1.40 5.80
C ARG A 155 3.62 -0.16 6.70
N ALA A 156 2.50 0.18 7.35
CA ALA A 156 2.43 1.28 8.31
C ALA A 156 3.29 1.02 9.55
N SER A 157 3.24 -0.20 10.09
CA SER A 157 4.11 -0.64 11.19
C SER A 157 5.59 -0.60 10.81
N ALA A 158 5.93 -1.07 9.60
CA ALA A 158 7.30 -1.06 9.10
C ALA A 158 7.91 0.34 9.01
N ARG A 159 7.10 1.37 8.73
CA ARG A 159 7.55 2.77 8.77
C ARG A 159 8.00 3.19 10.17
N VAL A 160 7.23 2.82 11.21
CA VAL A 160 7.55 3.13 12.61
C VAL A 160 8.84 2.43 13.05
N HIS A 161 9.09 1.22 12.55
CA HIS A 161 10.26 0.41 12.91
C HIS A 161 11.46 0.58 11.97
N GLY A 162 11.44 1.53 11.02
CA GLY A 162 12.54 1.76 10.08
C GLY A 162 12.79 0.63 9.07
N LEU A 163 11.81 -0.26 8.87
CA LEU A 163 11.88 -1.44 8.00
C LEU A 163 11.05 -1.27 6.71
N LEU A 164 10.54 -0.07 6.44
CA LEU A 164 9.71 0.20 5.26
C LEU A 164 10.38 -0.23 3.96
N GLY A 165 11.68 0.07 3.77
CA GLY A 165 12.42 -0.34 2.58
C GLY A 165 12.50 -1.85 2.39
N HIS A 166 12.56 -2.63 3.48
CA HIS A 166 12.60 -4.10 3.42
C HIS A 166 11.24 -4.68 3.04
N VAL A 167 10.16 -4.14 3.62
CA VAL A 167 8.79 -4.51 3.24
C VAL A 167 8.51 -4.13 1.80
N ASP A 168 8.93 -2.94 1.39
CA ASP A 168 8.72 -2.43 0.05
C ASP A 168 9.47 -3.27 -1.00
N ALA A 169 10.75 -3.58 -0.77
CA ALA A 169 11.50 -4.48 -1.66
C ALA A 169 10.89 -5.90 -1.71
N ARG A 170 10.37 -6.41 -0.58
CA ARG A 170 9.72 -7.72 -0.56
C ARG A 170 8.38 -7.71 -1.29
N LEU A 171 7.59 -6.65 -1.17
CA LEU A 171 6.37 -6.44 -1.93
C LEU A 171 6.66 -6.40 -3.43
N ASP A 172 7.67 -5.63 -3.83
CA ASP A 172 8.05 -5.49 -5.24
C ASP A 172 8.46 -6.84 -5.82
N ARG A 173 9.22 -7.65 -5.05
CA ARG A 173 9.54 -9.03 -5.44
C ARG A 173 8.28 -9.90 -5.62
N VAL A 174 7.36 -9.89 -4.65
CA VAL A 174 6.13 -10.70 -4.72
C VAL A 174 5.30 -10.32 -5.94
N VAL A 175 5.14 -9.02 -6.19
CA VAL A 175 4.35 -8.50 -7.30
C VAL A 175 5.03 -8.78 -8.64
N ALA A 176 6.35 -8.66 -8.72
CA ALA A 176 7.12 -9.08 -9.89
C ALA A 176 6.94 -10.58 -10.21
N MET A 177 6.95 -11.45 -9.19
CA MET A 177 6.69 -12.88 -9.37
C MET A 177 5.24 -13.17 -9.80
N LEU A 178 4.28 -12.37 -9.36
CA LEU A 178 2.89 -12.46 -9.81
C LEU A 178 2.78 -12.05 -11.29
N SER A 179 3.39 -10.93 -11.67
CA SER A 179 3.42 -10.43 -13.04
C SER A 179 3.94 -11.47 -14.03
N ASP A 180 5.06 -12.12 -13.70
CA ASP A 180 5.66 -13.17 -14.55
C ASP A 180 4.77 -14.41 -14.70
N ARG A 181 3.86 -14.66 -13.75
CA ARG A 181 3.00 -15.86 -13.72
C ARG A 181 1.63 -15.67 -14.31
N THR A 182 1.07 -14.47 -14.21
CA THR A 182 -0.30 -14.21 -14.69
C THR A 182 -0.35 -13.74 -16.13
N ASP A 183 0.78 -13.29 -16.71
CA ASP A 183 0.86 -12.66 -18.05
C ASP A 183 -0.11 -11.46 -18.23
N ASP A 184 -0.71 -11.00 -17.13
CA ASP A 184 -1.57 -9.82 -17.05
C ASP A 184 -0.68 -8.58 -17.28
N GLU A 185 -0.89 -7.86 -18.37
CA GLU A 185 -0.25 -6.56 -18.60
C GLU A 185 -0.78 -5.52 -17.61
N PHE A 186 0.12 -4.74 -17.01
CA PHE A 186 -0.25 -3.65 -16.09
C PHE A 186 -0.51 -2.36 -16.88
N ASP A 187 -1.73 -1.84 -16.78
CA ASP A 187 -2.09 -0.54 -17.34
C ASP A 187 -1.51 0.60 -16.48
N THR A 188 -0.44 1.23 -16.98
CA THR A 188 0.25 2.33 -16.30
C THR A 188 -0.62 3.59 -16.10
N SER A 189 -1.72 3.74 -16.85
CA SER A 189 -2.65 4.86 -16.64
C SER A 189 -3.29 4.82 -15.25
N LEU A 190 -3.40 3.63 -14.65
CA LEU A 190 -3.90 3.44 -13.29
C LEU A 190 -3.00 4.07 -12.21
N GLY A 191 -1.75 4.42 -12.54
CA GLY A 191 -0.85 5.16 -11.65
C GLY A 191 -1.14 6.67 -11.59
N GLN A 192 -1.97 7.20 -12.49
CA GLN A 192 -2.25 8.64 -12.60
C GLN A 192 -3.55 9.01 -11.87
N VAL A 193 -3.55 8.91 -10.55
CA VAL A 193 -4.78 9.02 -9.73
C VAL A 193 -4.95 10.34 -8.96
N ASN A 194 -3.90 11.15 -8.85
CA ASN A 194 -3.95 12.35 -8.01
C ASN A 194 -4.24 13.61 -8.83
N ASP A 195 -5.53 13.94 -8.90
CA ASP A 195 -6.07 15.12 -9.60
C ASP A 195 -5.44 16.44 -9.16
N GLN A 196 -5.01 16.55 -7.90
CA GLN A 196 -4.35 17.76 -7.38
C GLN A 196 -3.06 18.06 -8.16
N TYR A 197 -2.31 17.02 -8.55
CA TYR A 197 -1.08 17.18 -9.32
C TYR A 197 -1.32 17.17 -10.83
N LEU A 198 -2.32 16.41 -11.31
CA LEU A 198 -2.67 16.40 -12.74
C LEU A 198 -3.21 17.75 -13.22
N TYR A 199 -4.01 18.42 -12.39
CA TYR A 199 -4.63 19.72 -12.69
C TYR A 199 -4.00 20.89 -11.93
N HIS A 200 -2.80 20.68 -11.36
CA HIS A 200 -2.10 21.72 -10.62
C HIS A 200 -1.89 22.98 -11.47
N PRO A 201 -2.07 24.22 -10.97
CA PRO A 201 -1.94 25.43 -11.78
C PRO A 201 -0.52 25.63 -12.34
N ASP A 202 0.51 25.35 -11.53
CA ASP A 202 1.91 25.39 -11.97
C ASP A 202 2.24 24.19 -12.88
N ARG A 203 2.71 24.48 -14.09
CA ARG A 203 3.14 23.48 -15.09
C ARG A 203 4.32 22.65 -14.61
N GLN A 204 5.27 23.22 -13.87
CA GLN A 204 6.46 22.47 -13.43
C GLN A 204 6.09 21.36 -12.47
N VAL A 205 5.15 21.62 -11.56
CA VAL A 205 4.59 20.63 -10.63
C VAL A 205 3.85 19.52 -11.37
N ARG A 206 3.02 19.86 -12.38
CA ARG A 206 2.34 18.85 -13.22
C ARG A 206 3.33 17.94 -13.95
N THR A 207 4.33 18.55 -14.60
CA THR A 207 5.37 17.81 -15.33
C THR A 207 6.17 16.90 -14.40
N ALA A 208 6.54 17.37 -13.22
CA ALA A 208 7.28 16.58 -12.25
C ALA A 208 6.48 15.38 -11.72
N TYR A 209 5.17 15.53 -11.52
CA TYR A 209 4.30 14.41 -11.17
C TYR A 209 4.28 13.31 -12.25
N LEU A 210 4.13 13.71 -13.52
CA LEU A 210 4.14 12.76 -14.64
C LEU A 210 5.52 12.10 -14.82
N GLU A 211 6.61 12.88 -14.71
CA GLU A 211 7.98 12.37 -14.71
C GLU A 211 8.20 11.36 -13.57
N GLY A 212 7.72 11.66 -12.37
CA GLY A 212 7.73 10.74 -11.24
C GLY A 212 6.99 9.44 -11.55
N GLY A 213 5.84 9.52 -12.21
CA GLY A 213 5.12 8.34 -12.71
C GLY A 213 5.97 7.50 -13.66
N SER A 214 6.66 8.12 -14.62
CA SER A 214 7.58 7.43 -15.54
C SER A 214 8.74 6.76 -14.81
N LEU A 215 9.38 7.44 -13.85
CA LEU A 215 10.43 6.85 -13.01
C LEU A 215 9.89 5.67 -12.19
N GLY A 216 8.63 5.75 -11.74
CA GLY A 216 7.95 4.64 -11.10
C GLY A 216 7.80 3.41 -12.01
N VAL A 217 7.50 3.61 -13.30
CA VAL A 217 7.43 2.53 -14.29
C VAL A 217 8.81 1.89 -14.50
N GLU A 218 9.86 2.69 -14.63
CA GLU A 218 11.23 2.19 -14.76
C GLU A 218 11.62 1.30 -13.56
N ALA A 219 11.35 1.77 -12.33
CA ALA A 219 11.60 0.99 -11.12
C ALA A 219 10.80 -0.32 -11.07
N ILE A 220 9.56 -0.33 -11.57
CA ILE A 220 8.75 -1.56 -11.69
C ILE A 220 9.42 -2.55 -12.64
N MET A 221 9.87 -2.11 -13.80
CA MET A 221 10.52 -2.97 -14.79
C MET A 221 11.85 -3.53 -14.28
N ASP A 222 12.61 -2.73 -13.53
CA ASP A 222 13.83 -3.18 -12.85
C ASP A 222 13.51 -4.25 -11.81
N ALA A 223 12.46 -4.05 -10.99
CA ALA A 223 12.03 -5.05 -10.01
C ALA A 223 11.62 -6.38 -10.66
N VAL A 224 10.89 -6.33 -11.79
CA VAL A 224 10.53 -7.52 -12.57
C VAL A 224 11.77 -8.23 -13.10
N THR A 225 12.72 -7.49 -13.65
CA THR A 225 13.97 -8.04 -14.19
C THR A 225 14.84 -8.65 -13.10
N ALA A 226 14.94 -7.99 -11.95
CA ALA A 226 15.66 -8.49 -10.78
C ALA A 226 15.04 -9.78 -10.25
N ALA A 227 13.71 -9.84 -10.11
CA ALA A 227 13.00 -11.04 -9.66
C ALA A 227 13.21 -12.23 -10.59
N ARG A 228 13.16 -12.02 -11.91
CA ARG A 228 13.45 -13.06 -12.92
C ARG A 228 14.88 -13.58 -12.82
N THR A 229 15.85 -12.67 -12.63
CA THR A 229 17.26 -13.04 -12.49
C THR A 229 17.46 -13.90 -11.25
N GLN A 230 16.92 -13.45 -10.12
CA GLN A 230 16.99 -14.21 -8.87
C GLN A 230 16.31 -15.58 -8.97
N ALA A 231 15.14 -15.68 -9.62
CA ALA A 231 14.47 -16.96 -9.82
C ALA A 231 15.33 -17.97 -10.62
N ARG A 232 16.12 -17.49 -11.59
CA ARG A 232 17.06 -18.33 -12.34
C ARG A 232 18.23 -18.79 -11.49
N GLU A 233 18.78 -17.91 -10.64
CA GLU A 233 19.85 -18.24 -9.69
C GLU A 233 19.39 -19.27 -8.65
N ASP A 234 18.19 -19.10 -8.09
CA ASP A 234 17.58 -20.02 -7.14
C ASP A 234 17.36 -21.40 -7.78
N ALA A 235 16.87 -21.44 -9.03
CA ALA A 235 16.70 -22.68 -9.79
C ALA A 235 18.03 -23.39 -10.08
N ALA A 236 19.07 -22.64 -10.47
CA ALA A 236 20.41 -23.18 -10.70
C ALA A 236 21.01 -23.76 -9.42
N THR A 237 20.86 -23.05 -8.29
CA THR A 237 21.34 -23.48 -6.98
C THR A 237 20.63 -24.77 -6.54
N LYS A 238 19.31 -24.86 -6.72
CA LYS A 238 18.53 -26.07 -6.42
C LYS A 238 18.99 -27.25 -7.29
N ALA A 239 19.15 -27.04 -8.60
CA ALA A 239 19.61 -28.09 -9.51
C ALA A 239 21.02 -28.59 -9.15
N ALA A 240 21.92 -27.70 -8.74
CA ALA A 240 23.25 -28.03 -8.26
C ALA A 240 23.20 -28.87 -6.97
N ALA A 241 22.38 -28.47 -6.00
CA ALA A 241 22.17 -29.21 -4.75
C ALA A 241 21.62 -30.62 -5.01
N ASP A 242 20.63 -30.76 -5.90
CA ASP A 242 20.06 -32.06 -6.28
C ASP A 242 21.08 -32.96 -6.98
N SER A 243 21.92 -32.39 -7.84
CA SER A 243 23.01 -33.12 -8.50
C SER A 243 24.02 -33.65 -7.48
N LEU A 244 24.44 -32.82 -6.53
CA LEU A 244 25.36 -33.21 -5.46
C LEU A 244 24.76 -34.31 -4.58
N ALA A 245 23.47 -34.20 -4.23
CA ALA A 245 22.78 -35.23 -3.46
C ALA A 245 22.74 -36.58 -4.20
N ARG A 246 22.49 -36.57 -5.53
CA ARG A 246 22.54 -37.79 -6.36
C ARG A 246 23.95 -38.40 -6.38
N GLN A 247 24.99 -37.59 -6.57
CA GLN A 247 26.37 -38.05 -6.55
C GLN A 247 26.74 -38.67 -5.19
N ARG A 248 26.40 -38.00 -4.08
CA ARG A 248 26.63 -38.52 -2.73
C ARG A 248 25.94 -39.86 -2.52
N ASN A 249 24.67 -39.98 -2.93
CA ASN A 249 23.91 -41.20 -2.78
C ASN A 249 24.44 -42.34 -3.67
N ALA A 250 24.93 -42.04 -4.87
CA ALA A 250 25.58 -43.00 -5.75
C ALA A 250 26.91 -43.49 -5.17
N ALA A 251 27.74 -42.58 -4.63
CA ALA A 251 28.99 -42.94 -3.96
C ALA A 251 28.75 -43.81 -2.72
N LEU A 252 27.77 -43.46 -1.88
CA LEU A 252 27.37 -44.27 -0.74
C LEU A 252 26.86 -45.66 -1.15
N ARG A 253 26.13 -45.75 -2.27
CA ARG A 253 25.68 -47.04 -2.81
C ARG A 253 26.87 -47.88 -3.29
N ALA A 254 27.79 -47.28 -4.05
CA ALA A 254 29.02 -47.95 -4.50
C ALA A 254 29.86 -48.46 -3.32
N LEU A 255 30.00 -47.67 -2.25
CA LEU A 255 30.69 -48.09 -1.01
C LEU A 255 30.02 -49.30 -0.35
N ARG A 256 28.69 -49.38 -0.35
CA ARG A 256 27.98 -50.55 0.19
C ARG A 256 28.16 -51.79 -0.67
N GLU A 257 28.23 -51.63 -1.99
CA GLU A 257 28.42 -52.73 -2.93
C GLU A 257 29.86 -53.28 -2.88
N THR A 258 30.86 -52.41 -2.70
CA THR A 258 32.26 -52.83 -2.50
C THR A 258 32.51 -53.39 -1.10
N TYR A 259 31.77 -52.93 -0.09
CA TYR A 259 31.75 -53.52 1.25
C TYR A 259 30.92 -54.82 1.26
N ARG A 260 31.40 -55.86 0.56
CA ARG A 260 31.01 -57.23 0.85
C ARG A 260 31.85 -57.74 2.03
N PRO A 261 31.25 -58.21 3.14
CA PRO A 261 32.00 -58.95 4.15
C PRO A 261 32.36 -60.31 3.54
N THR A 262 33.54 -60.41 2.93
CA THR A 262 34.08 -61.66 2.39
C THR A 262 34.64 -62.54 3.51
N GLU A 263 35.29 -61.95 4.51
CA GLU A 263 35.91 -62.71 5.60
C GLU A 263 34.94 -63.50 6.47
N GLY A 264 33.75 -62.96 6.79
CA GLY A 264 32.82 -63.64 7.70
C GLY A 264 32.15 -64.88 7.11
N ARG A 265 31.86 -64.87 5.80
CA ARG A 265 31.18 -65.98 5.11
C ARG A 265 32.14 -67.12 4.79
N ASP A 266 33.35 -66.80 4.36
CA ASP A 266 34.38 -67.81 4.08
C ASP A 266 34.96 -68.39 5.38
N ALA A 267 35.04 -67.59 6.46
CA ALA A 267 35.42 -68.09 7.78
C ALA A 267 34.36 -69.02 8.40
N HIS A 268 33.06 -68.71 8.28
CA HIS A 268 32.00 -69.62 8.73
C HIS A 268 31.96 -70.91 7.91
N ALA A 269 32.12 -70.83 6.58
CA ALA A 269 32.20 -72.01 5.73
C ALA A 269 33.41 -72.89 6.08
N ALA A 270 34.56 -72.27 6.37
CA ALA A 270 35.76 -72.98 6.82
C ALA A 270 35.55 -73.63 8.21
N TRP A 271 34.86 -72.96 9.13
CA TRP A 271 34.51 -73.51 10.45
C TRP A 271 33.53 -74.69 10.35
N ASP A 272 32.51 -74.60 9.51
CA ASP A 272 31.53 -75.69 9.30
C ASP A 272 32.17 -76.93 8.66
N GLU A 273 33.14 -76.76 7.75
CA GLU A 273 33.93 -77.87 7.22
C GLU A 273 34.84 -78.50 8.28
N GLN A 274 35.45 -77.69 9.15
CA GLN A 274 36.33 -78.18 10.20
C GLN A 274 35.56 -78.93 11.28
N ALA A 275 34.34 -78.49 11.61
CA ALA A 275 33.42 -79.20 12.50
C ALA A 275 33.04 -80.59 11.95
N LYS A 276 32.71 -80.69 10.65
CA LYS A 276 32.39 -81.99 10.01
C LYS A 276 33.56 -82.98 9.99
N ARG A 277 34.80 -82.50 9.99
CA ARG A 277 35.99 -83.37 10.05
C ARG A 277 36.29 -83.89 11.46
N LEU A 278 35.78 -83.24 12.50
CA LEU A 278 35.93 -83.68 13.88
C LEU A 278 34.84 -84.67 14.32
N ASP A 279 33.72 -84.72 13.61
CA ASP A 279 32.60 -85.66 13.83
C ASP A 279 32.70 -86.97 12.99
N GLN A 280 33.84 -87.23 12.34
CA GLN A 280 34.17 -88.50 11.65
C GLN A 280 35.28 -89.25 12.38
#